data_AF-A0A561V7T1-F1
#
_entry.id   AF-A0A561V7T1-F1
#
_cell.length_a   1.000
_cell.length_b   1.000
_cell.length_c   1.000
_cell.angle_alpha   90.00
_cell.angle_beta   90.00
_cell.angle_gamma   90.00
#
_symmetry.space_group_name_H-M   'P 1'
#
loop_
_entity.id
_entity.type
_entity.pdbx_description
1 polymer ?
#
loop_
_entity_poly.entity_id
_entity_poly.type
_entity_poly.pdbx_seq_one_letter_code
_entity_poly.pdbx_strand_id
1 'polypeptide(L)'
;MFAAGLAVGAAGLAVIGQGSGLVVVVTGPVLVFRGIMPMLATGVDIVIGATPPERTGAASALTETTQELGIALGIAILGSLTAMVYRAQMGDLPGLPEAAKSTLGGAKASGLPAELLGHAEGAFTDGLRLASVVSAIVLALAATAIGLLLRRAPTDPQA
;
A
#
# COMPACT_ATOMS: atom_id res chain seq x y z
N MET A 1 -7.90 -11.58 14.92
CA MET A 1 -6.70 -11.66 14.05
C MET A 1 -6.71 -10.61 12.94
N PHE A 2 -7.76 -10.53 12.11
CA PHE A 2 -7.86 -9.58 10.98
C PHE A 2 -7.60 -8.11 11.34
N ALA A 3 -8.35 -7.56 12.31
CA ALA A 3 -8.17 -6.17 12.72
C ALA A 3 -6.76 -5.89 13.30
N ALA A 4 -6.17 -6.84 14.04
CA ALA A 4 -4.82 -6.70 14.59
C ALA A 4 -3.75 -6.75 13.49
N GLY A 5 -3.89 -7.65 12.51
CA GLY A 5 -2.98 -7.73 11.36
C GLY A 5 -2.97 -6.46 10.53
N LEU A 6 -4.15 -5.88 10.26
CA LEU A 6 -4.27 -4.59 9.58
C LEU A 6 -3.70 -3.44 10.40
N ALA A 7 -3.89 -3.43 11.71
CA ALA A 7 -3.32 -2.41 12.59
C ALA A 7 -1.77 -2.46 12.59
N VAL A 8 -1.18 -3.66 12.62
CA VAL A 8 0.28 -3.84 12.49
C VAL A 8 0.76 -3.37 11.12
N GLY A 9 0.01 -3.67 10.05
CA GLY A 9 0.32 -3.19 8.71
C GLY A 9 0.26 -1.66 8.59
N ALA A 10 -0.77 -1.04 9.19
CA ALA A 10 -0.90 0.41 9.26
C ALA A 10 0.27 1.05 10.05
N ALA A 11 0.71 0.43 11.14
CA ALA A 11 1.88 0.88 11.89
C ALA A 11 3.17 0.80 11.05
N GLY A 12 3.35 -0.27 10.27
CA GLY A 12 4.48 -0.39 9.34
C GLY A 12 4.50 0.71 8.28
N LEU A 13 3.35 1.05 7.69
CA LEU A 13 3.21 2.16 6.74
C LEU A 13 3.42 3.53 7.40
N ALA A 14 2.97 3.70 8.64
CA ALA A 14 3.24 4.90 9.42
C ALA A 14 4.75 5.07 9.65
N VAL A 15 5.47 4.01 10.01
CA VAL A 15 6.94 4.04 10.15
C VAL A 15 7.62 4.52 8.86
N ILE A 16 7.17 4.03 7.70
CA ILE A 16 7.69 4.47 6.39
C ILE A 16 7.42 5.95 6.15
N GLY A 17 6.23 6.45 6.53
CA GLY A 17 5.85 7.85 6.37
C GLY A 17 6.69 8.83 7.19
N GLN A 18 7.28 8.39 8.31
CA GLN A 18 7.92 9.28 9.29
C GLN A 18 9.37 9.64 9.00
N GLY A 19 10.04 9.02 8.01
CA GLY A 19 11.45 9.33 7.79
C GLY A 19 12.13 8.56 6.67
N SER A 20 13.45 8.71 6.62
CA SER A 20 14.34 8.03 5.69
C SER A 20 15.43 7.27 6.45
N GLY A 21 16.10 6.35 5.77
CA GLY A 21 17.19 5.56 6.33
C GLY A 21 16.93 4.05 6.34
N LEU A 22 18.00 3.27 6.40
CA LEU A 22 17.95 1.82 6.24
C LEU A 22 17.02 1.14 7.24
N VAL A 23 17.03 1.61 8.50
CA VAL A 23 16.16 1.06 9.56
C VAL A 23 14.69 1.21 9.19
N VAL A 24 14.26 2.38 8.73
CA VAL A 24 12.86 2.63 8.32
C VAL A 24 12.48 1.80 7.10
N VAL A 25 13.37 1.75 6.09
CA VAL A 25 13.16 1.01 4.84
C VAL A 25 13.10 -0.51 5.06
N VAL A 26 13.76 -1.03 6.10
CA VAL A 26 13.71 -2.45 6.45
C VAL A 26 12.53 -2.76 7.37
N THR A 27 12.38 -2.01 8.46
CA THR A 27 11.38 -2.31 9.50
C THR A 27 9.95 -2.08 9.02
N GLY A 28 9.71 -1.04 8.23
CA GLY A 28 8.39 -0.73 7.70
C GLY A 28 7.79 -1.88 6.89
N PRO A 29 8.43 -2.34 5.79
CA PRO A 29 7.96 -3.47 5.01
C PRO A 29 7.85 -4.76 5.82
N VAL A 30 8.79 -5.04 6.73
CA VAL A 30 8.72 -6.21 7.61
C VAL A 30 7.44 -6.20 8.44
N LEU A 31 7.08 -5.06 9.04
CA LEU A 31 5.84 -4.91 9.81
C LEU A 31 4.61 -5.08 8.91
N VAL A 32 4.62 -4.46 7.72
CA VAL A 32 3.54 -4.60 6.73
C VAL A 32 3.30 -6.06 6.39
N PHE A 33 4.33 -6.79 5.97
CA PHE A 33 4.20 -8.19 5.59
C PHE A 33 3.85 -9.09 6.77
N ARG A 34 4.41 -8.83 7.96
CA ARG A 34 4.10 -9.61 9.16
C ARG A 34 2.65 -9.46 9.59
N GLY A 35 2.05 -8.28 9.42
CA GLY A 35 0.65 -8.02 9.74
C GLY A 35 -0.32 -8.59 8.70
N ILE A 36 -0.04 -8.36 7.42
CA ILE A 36 -0.97 -8.64 6.32
C ILE A 36 -0.96 -10.12 5.91
N MET A 37 0.20 -10.78 5.86
CA MET A 37 0.29 -12.13 5.27
C MET A 37 -0.49 -13.21 6.04
N PRO A 38 -0.41 -13.31 7.38
CA PRO A 38 -1.21 -14.28 8.13
C PRO A 38 -2.71 -14.01 7.99
N MET A 39 -3.10 -12.74 7.91
CA MET A 39 -4.49 -12.33 7.68
C MET A 39 -4.99 -12.82 6.32
N LEU A 40 -4.21 -12.62 5.25
CA LEU A 40 -4.60 -13.02 3.91
C LEU A 40 -4.76 -14.54 3.81
N ALA A 41 -3.79 -15.31 4.32
CA ALA A 41 -3.84 -16.77 4.28
C ALA A 41 -5.13 -17.31 4.92
N THR A 42 -5.41 -16.93 6.18
CA THR A 42 -6.60 -17.42 6.87
C THR A 42 -7.90 -16.81 6.33
N GLY A 43 -7.85 -15.62 5.74
CA GLY A 43 -9.02 -14.98 5.13
C GLY A 43 -9.57 -15.78 3.96
N VAL A 44 -8.70 -16.24 3.07
CA VAL A 44 -9.08 -17.07 1.92
C VAL A 44 -9.68 -18.40 2.41
N ASP A 45 -9.02 -19.05 3.37
CA ASP A 45 -9.49 -20.33 3.93
C ASP A 45 -10.89 -20.21 4.56
N ILE A 46 -11.18 -19.12 5.28
CA ILE A 46 -12.50 -18.88 5.87
C ILE A 46 -13.57 -18.68 4.79
N VAL A 47 -13.28 -17.90 3.74
CA VAL A 47 -14.24 -17.65 2.65
C VAL A 47 -14.56 -18.96 1.92
N ILE A 48 -13.53 -19.73 1.58
CA ILE A 48 -13.68 -21.02 0.90
C ILE A 48 -14.41 -22.02 1.80
N GLY A 49 -14.00 -22.13 3.08
CA GLY A 49 -14.58 -23.08 4.03
C GLY A 49 -16.04 -22.78 4.41
N ALA A 50 -16.48 -21.53 4.33
CA ALA A 50 -17.88 -21.14 4.58
C ALA A 50 -18.78 -21.30 3.34
N THR A 51 -18.23 -21.66 2.17
CA THR A 51 -18.98 -21.76 0.91
C THR A 51 -19.44 -23.21 0.66
N PRO A 52 -20.69 -23.44 0.20
CA PRO A 52 -21.15 -24.78 -0.21
C PRO A 52 -20.23 -25.41 -1.28
N PRO A 53 -20.05 -26.76 -1.28
CA PRO A 53 -19.12 -27.43 -2.20
C PRO A 53 -19.35 -27.08 -3.67
N GLU A 54 -20.61 -26.94 -4.07
CA GLU A 54 -21.02 -26.67 -5.46
C GLU A 54 -20.64 -25.25 -5.91
N ARG A 55 -20.39 -24.33 -4.97
CA ARG A 55 -20.06 -22.92 -5.23
C ARG A 55 -18.62 -22.55 -4.87
N THR A 56 -17.85 -23.49 -4.36
CA THR A 56 -16.47 -23.27 -3.92
C THR A 56 -15.58 -22.74 -5.05
N GLY A 57 -15.73 -23.28 -6.26
CA GLY A 57 -15.01 -22.79 -7.44
C GLY A 57 -15.32 -21.34 -7.78
N ALA A 58 -16.60 -20.94 -7.69
CA ALA A 58 -17.01 -19.56 -7.93
C ALA A 58 -16.50 -18.59 -6.84
N ALA A 59 -16.50 -19.02 -5.58
CA ALA A 59 -15.97 -18.23 -4.46
C ALA A 59 -14.45 -18.04 -4.54
N SER A 60 -13.70 -19.08 -4.93
CA SER A 60 -12.25 -18.99 -5.15
C SER A 60 -11.93 -18.04 -6.28
N ALA A 61 -12.58 -18.18 -7.45
CA ALA A 61 -12.36 -17.33 -8.61
C ALA A 61 -12.65 -15.84 -8.32
N LEU A 62 -13.74 -15.58 -7.57
CA LEU A 62 -14.09 -14.23 -7.14
C LEU A 62 -13.04 -13.65 -6.19
N THR A 63 -12.54 -14.45 -5.25
CA THR A 63 -11.50 -14.04 -4.28
C THR A 63 -10.21 -13.66 -5.00
N GLU A 64 -9.75 -14.52 -5.90
CA GLU A 64 -8.52 -14.30 -6.67
C GLU A 64 -8.64 -13.07 -7.59
N THR A 65 -9.77 -12.93 -8.29
CA THR A 65 -10.02 -11.74 -9.12
C THR A 65 -10.06 -10.45 -8.30
N THR A 66 -10.68 -10.50 -7.11
CA THR A 66 -10.74 -9.33 -6.21
C THR A 66 -9.36 -8.97 -5.68
N GLN A 67 -8.52 -9.96 -5.39
CA GLN A 67 -7.14 -9.75 -4.94
C GLN A 67 -6.28 -9.11 -6.03
N GLU A 68 -6.26 -9.71 -7.23
CA GLU A 68 -5.51 -9.19 -8.37
C GLU A 68 -5.97 -7.78 -8.76
N LEU A 69 -7.28 -7.55 -8.78
CA LEU A 69 -7.84 -6.22 -9.03
C LEU A 69 -7.44 -5.22 -7.93
N GLY A 70 -7.49 -5.63 -6.66
CA GLY A 70 -7.08 -4.80 -5.53
C GLY A 70 -5.60 -4.42 -5.60
N ILE A 71 -4.73 -5.36 -5.97
CA ILE A 71 -3.30 -5.11 -6.18
C ILE A 71 -3.09 -4.12 -7.34
N ALA A 72 -3.73 -4.36 -8.48
CA ALA A 72 -3.61 -3.48 -9.65
C ALA A 72 -4.07 -2.05 -9.36
N LEU A 73 -5.23 -1.89 -8.71
CA LEU A 73 -5.76 -0.59 -8.30
C LEU A 73 -4.85 0.08 -7.26
N GLY A 74 -4.33 -0.66 -6.29
CA GLY A 74 -3.39 -0.14 -5.29
C GLY A 74 -2.13 0.41 -5.94
N ILE A 75 -1.50 -0.35 -6.84
CA ILE A 75 -0.32 0.08 -7.61
C ILE A 75 -0.64 1.33 -8.43
N ALA A 76 -1.77 1.34 -9.15
CA ALA A 76 -2.14 2.46 -10.01
C ALA A 76 -2.40 3.74 -9.22
N ILE A 77 -3.17 3.67 -8.12
CA ILE A 77 -3.54 4.84 -7.31
C ILE A 77 -2.33 5.38 -6.56
N LEU A 78 -1.59 4.53 -5.84
CA LEU A 78 -0.45 4.96 -5.02
C LEU A 78 0.74 5.40 -5.89
N GLY A 79 0.97 4.72 -7.02
CA GLY A 79 1.94 5.13 -8.02
C GLY A 79 1.59 6.48 -8.64
N SER A 80 0.31 6.70 -8.98
CA SER A 80 -0.16 7.99 -9.51
C SER A 80 -0.01 9.12 -8.49
N LEU A 81 -0.30 8.86 -7.21
CA LEU A 81 -0.12 9.81 -6.12
C LEU A 81 1.36 10.20 -5.97
N THR A 82 2.26 9.22 -5.97
CA THR A 82 3.71 9.44 -5.93
C THR A 82 4.18 10.26 -7.12
N ALA A 83 3.74 9.90 -8.33
CA ALA A 83 4.10 10.59 -9.57
C ALA A 83 3.52 12.02 -9.64
N MET A 84 2.32 12.24 -9.11
CA MET A 84 1.70 13.57 -9.03
C MET A 84 2.55 14.51 -8.16
N VAL A 85 2.95 14.06 -6.97
CA VAL A 85 3.81 14.86 -6.08
C VAL A 85 5.17 15.12 -6.73
N TYR A 86 5.79 14.11 -7.34
CA TYR A 86 7.05 14.28 -8.06
C TYR A 86 6.96 15.35 -9.14
N ARG A 87 5.93 15.27 -10.01
CA ARG A 87 5.71 16.24 -11.08
C ARG A 87 5.37 17.62 -10.56
N ALA A 88 4.65 17.74 -9.45
CA ALA A 88 4.34 19.03 -8.83
C ALA A 88 5.61 19.75 -8.33
N GLN A 89 6.61 19.01 -7.84
CA GLN A 89 7.87 19.58 -7.36
C GLN A 89 8.88 19.83 -8.49
N MET A 90 8.95 18.93 -9.47
CA MET A 90 9.93 19.00 -10.57
C MET A 90 9.44 19.79 -11.79
N GLY A 91 8.13 19.88 -12.00
CA GLY A 91 7.52 20.39 -13.24
C GLY A 91 7.81 21.85 -13.52
N ASP A 92 7.85 22.67 -12.47
CA ASP A 92 8.05 24.13 -12.57
C ASP A 92 9.53 24.53 -12.68
N LEU A 93 10.46 23.58 -12.55
CA LEU A 93 11.88 23.88 -12.64
C LEU A 93 12.29 24.19 -14.10
N PRO A 94 12.84 25.38 -14.37
CA PRO A 94 13.19 25.79 -15.73
C PRO A 94 14.44 25.06 -16.22
N GLY A 95 14.48 24.76 -17.52
CA GLY A 95 15.68 24.22 -18.19
C GLY A 95 15.91 22.71 -18.01
N LEU A 96 15.01 21.98 -17.33
CA LEU A 96 15.09 20.53 -17.25
C LEU A 96 14.43 19.83 -18.45
N PRO A 97 14.98 18.69 -18.92
CA PRO A 97 14.31 17.82 -19.87
C PRO A 97 12.95 17.33 -19.34
N GLU A 98 11.96 17.18 -20.21
CA GLU A 98 10.62 16.69 -19.80
C GLU A 98 10.66 15.30 -19.15
N ALA A 99 11.59 14.44 -19.56
CA ALA A 99 11.82 13.14 -18.93
C ALA A 99 12.22 13.29 -17.45
N ALA A 100 13.06 14.27 -17.12
CA ALA A 100 13.49 14.57 -15.76
C ALA A 100 12.36 15.12 -14.90
N LYS A 101 11.48 15.94 -15.48
CA LYS A 101 10.28 16.46 -14.80
C LYS A 101 9.22 15.39 -14.56
N SER A 102 9.17 14.38 -15.42
CA SER A 102 8.11 13.36 -15.40
C SER A 102 8.37 12.22 -14.43
N THR A 103 9.63 11.78 -14.27
CA THR A 103 9.98 10.64 -13.41
C THR A 103 11.40 10.74 -12.86
N LEU A 104 11.65 10.13 -11.69
CA LEU A 104 13.00 10.00 -11.13
C LEU A 104 13.94 9.20 -12.07
N GLY A 105 13.41 8.17 -12.74
CA GLY A 105 14.16 7.41 -13.74
C GLY A 105 14.65 8.28 -14.89
N GLY A 106 13.78 9.16 -15.40
CA GLY A 106 14.13 10.13 -16.42
C GLY A 106 15.16 11.16 -15.93
N ALA A 107 15.07 11.60 -14.67
CA ALA A 107 16.07 12.49 -14.07
C ALA A 107 17.45 11.82 -13.97
N LYS A 108 17.50 10.55 -13.54
CA LYS A 108 18.74 9.76 -13.49
C LYS A 108 19.36 9.55 -14.87
N ALA A 109 18.53 9.32 -15.89
CA ALA A 109 18.99 9.17 -17.27
C ALA A 109 19.43 10.48 -17.93
N SER A 110 19.03 11.64 -17.39
CA SER A 110 19.28 12.96 -17.99
C SER A 110 20.64 13.58 -17.63
N GLY A 111 21.46 12.91 -16.81
CA GLY A 111 22.79 13.41 -16.44
C GLY A 111 22.76 14.72 -15.66
N LEU A 112 21.74 14.91 -14.80
CA LEU A 112 21.58 16.14 -14.03
C LEU A 112 22.74 16.37 -13.05
N PRO A 113 23.09 17.63 -12.76
CA PRO A 113 23.96 17.97 -11.63
C PRO A 113 23.49 17.31 -10.33
N ALA A 114 24.45 16.96 -9.46
CA ALA A 114 24.17 16.23 -8.22
C ALA A 114 23.11 16.90 -7.33
N GLU A 115 23.08 18.23 -7.29
CA GLU A 115 22.09 19.00 -6.54
C GLU A 115 20.66 18.81 -7.08
N LEU A 116 20.48 18.87 -8.40
CA LEU A 116 19.18 18.63 -9.05
C LEU A 116 18.75 17.17 -8.97
N LEU A 117 19.70 16.24 -9.04
CA LEU A 117 19.41 14.83 -8.81
C LEU A 117 18.97 14.58 -7.36
N GLY A 118 19.64 15.19 -6.38
CA GLY A 118 19.24 15.12 -4.97
C GLY A 118 17.85 15.72 -4.74
N HIS A 119 17.53 16.82 -5.42
CA HIS A 119 16.18 17.40 -5.40
C HIS A 119 15.13 16.44 -5.98
N ALA A 120 15.42 15.79 -7.12
CA ALA A 120 14.54 14.78 -7.72
C ALA A 120 14.33 13.56 -6.79
N GLU A 121 15.37 13.09 -6.12
CA GLU A 121 15.28 12.00 -5.14
C GLU A 121 14.44 12.40 -3.92
N GLY A 122 14.57 13.65 -3.47
CA GLY A 122 13.72 14.24 -2.43
C GLY A 122 12.25 14.27 -2.85
N ALA A 123 11.94 14.84 -4.02
CA ALA A 123 10.59 14.92 -4.56
C ALA A 123 9.91 13.54 -4.70
N PHE A 124 10.68 12.53 -5.14
CA PHE A 124 10.18 11.15 -5.22
C PHE A 124 9.90 10.57 -3.83
N THR A 125 10.81 10.80 -2.88
CA THR A 125 10.67 10.33 -1.49
C THR A 125 9.46 10.96 -0.82
N ASP A 126 9.19 12.24 -1.05
CA ASP A 126 8.02 12.91 -0.50
C ASP A 126 6.71 12.38 -1.09
N GLY A 127 6.69 12.06 -2.39
CA GLY A 127 5.56 11.35 -3.01
C GLY A 127 5.31 9.99 -2.37
N LEU A 128 6.38 9.21 -2.12
CA LEU A 128 6.31 7.91 -1.48
C LEU A 128 5.84 8.00 -0.02
N ARG A 129 6.28 9.03 0.72
CA ARG A 129 5.83 9.31 2.09
C ARG A 129 4.33 9.59 2.12
N LEU A 130 3.84 10.46 1.23
CA LEU A 130 2.42 10.77 1.13
C LEU A 130 1.60 9.50 0.80
N ALA A 131 2.05 8.71 -0.17
CA ALA A 131 1.40 7.45 -0.52
C ALA A 131 1.38 6.46 0.66
N SER A 132 2.45 6.41 1.46
CA SER A 132 2.53 5.57 2.66
C SER A 132 1.56 6.01 3.74
N VAL A 133 1.46 7.32 4.01
CA VAL A 133 0.50 7.88 4.98
C VAL A 133 -0.94 7.61 4.54
N VAL A 134 -1.27 7.84 3.27
CA VAL A 134 -2.61 7.55 2.73
C VAL A 134 -2.94 6.06 2.89
N SER A 135 -1.99 5.19 2.57
CA SER A 135 -2.16 3.74 2.73
C SER A 135 -2.35 3.34 4.20
N ALA A 136 -1.62 3.96 5.13
CA ALA A 136 -1.76 3.72 6.56
C ALA A 136 -3.17 4.08 7.06
N ILE A 137 -3.71 5.22 6.60
CA ILE A 137 -5.08 5.65 6.91
C ILE A 137 -6.09 4.64 6.37
N VAL A 138 -5.95 4.22 5.12
CA VAL A 138 -6.86 3.23 4.51
C VAL A 138 -6.84 1.90 5.29
N LEU A 139 -5.66 1.39 5.66
CA LEU A 139 -5.55 0.17 6.47
C LEU A 139 -6.14 0.35 7.87
N ALA A 140 -5.96 1.51 8.51
CA ALA A 140 -6.54 1.79 9.82
C ALA A 140 -8.07 1.86 9.77
N LEU A 141 -8.64 2.45 8.72
CA LEU A 141 -10.09 2.46 8.47
C LEU A 141 -10.62 1.05 8.25
N ALA A 142 -9.92 0.24 7.45
CA ALA A 142 -10.28 -1.16 7.22
C ALA A 142 -10.22 -1.98 8.52
N ALA A 143 -9.16 -1.81 9.32
CA ALA A 143 -9.02 -2.46 10.64
C ALA A 143 -10.19 -2.11 11.57
N THR A 144 -10.57 -0.84 11.58
CA THR A 144 -11.70 -0.34 12.38
C THR A 144 -13.02 -0.93 11.91
N ALA A 145 -13.29 -0.91 10.59
CA ALA A 145 -14.49 -1.47 10.02
C ALA A 145 -14.63 -2.96 10.33
N ILE A 146 -13.57 -3.76 10.12
CA ILE A 146 -13.57 -5.19 10.44
C ILE A 146 -13.77 -5.41 11.94
N GLY A 147 -13.10 -4.63 12.80
CA GLY A 147 -13.28 -4.72 14.24
C GLY A 147 -14.72 -4.44 14.68
N LEU A 148 -15.40 -3.47 14.07
CA LEU A 148 -16.80 -3.14 14.36
C LEU A 148 -17.78 -4.18 13.82
N LEU A 149 -17.55 -4.70 12.61
CA LEU A 149 -18.41 -5.72 11.99
C LEU A 149 -18.35 -7.05 12.75
N LEU A 150 -17.14 -7.50 13.12
CA LEU A 150 -16.98 -8.74 13.90
C LEU A 150 -17.55 -8.62 15.32
N ARG A 151 -17.53 -7.42 15.92
CA ARG A 151 -18.17 -7.17 17.22
C ARG A 151 -19.69 -7.30 17.18
N ARG A 152 -20.32 -7.14 16.01
CA ARG A 152 -21.78 -7.22 15.81
C ARG A 152 -22.25 -8.59 15.34
N ALA A 153 -21.34 -9.50 15.01
CA ALA A 153 -21.71 -10.86 14.63
C ALA A 153 -22.26 -11.60 15.87
N PRO A 154 -23.47 -12.18 15.80
CA PRO A 154 -23.97 -13.03 16.87
C PRO A 154 -22.99 -14.19 17.08
N THR A 155 -22.53 -14.38 18.31
CA THR A 155 -21.86 -15.63 18.70
C THR A 155 -22.94 -16.69 18.83
N ASP A 156 -23.32 -17.33 17.73
CA ASP A 156 -24.21 -18.50 17.81
C ASP A 156 -23.35 -19.73 18.12
N PRO A 157 -23.50 -20.38 19.28
CA PRO A 157 -22.67 -21.53 19.65
C PRO A 157 -23.05 -22.83 18.91
N GLN A 158 -24.04 -22.84 17.99
CA GLN A 158 -24.57 -24.08 17.39
C GLN A 158 -24.95 -24.04 15.89
N ALA A 159 -24.31 -23.22 15.05
CA ALA A 159 -24.50 -23.29 13.59
C ALA A 159 -23.40 -24.11 12.90
#